data_AF-A0AAJ0F8A4-F1
#
_entry.id   AF-A0AAJ0F8A4-F1
#
_cell.length_a   1.000
_cell.length_b   1.000
_cell.length_c   1.000
_cell.angle_alpha   90.00
_cell.angle_beta   90.00
_cell.angle_gamma   90.00
#
_symmetry.space_group_name_H-M   'P 1'
#
loop_
_entity.id
_entity.type
_entity.pdbx_description
1 polymer ?
#
loop_
_entity_poly.entity_id
_entity_poly.type
_entity_poly.pdbx_seq_one_letter_code
_entity_poly.pdbx_strand_id
1 'polypeptide(L)'
;MKFTLIPFLLGLAASSPTEKRQTSGQYTMGFIGCSMAENVAQGYVANKGKHMWGPYGTGGLVVQSWTSPSSSSWGMFDKQVAKYGKPTEVWVMICIFQNPGATYDEVKQMIAAARQHAAPGAKIYITGQPIYPDNPTSCFLAGPQGPQMTVDLAKKAGADASLNVTYPGDFKLMKGEVQDGCHANTAGQSSLGKQALAFWG
;
A
#
# COMPACT_ATOMS: atom_id res chain seq x y z
N MET A 1 61.57 -40.48 20.00
CA MET A 1 60.29 -39.83 20.34
C MET A 1 59.79 -39.12 19.09
N LYS A 2 58.69 -39.59 18.49
CA LYS A 2 58.08 -38.98 17.28
C LYS A 2 56.86 -38.17 17.73
N PHE A 3 56.84 -36.88 17.42
CA PHE A 3 55.69 -36.01 17.59
C PHE A 3 54.84 -36.05 16.31
N THR A 4 53.55 -36.34 16.46
CA THR A 4 52.56 -36.24 15.39
C THR A 4 51.64 -35.06 15.71
N LEU A 5 51.66 -34.03 14.85
CA LEU A 5 50.70 -32.93 14.88
C LEU A 5 49.40 -33.36 14.18
N ILE A 6 48.26 -33.07 14.82
CA ILE A 6 46.92 -33.15 14.22
C ILE A 6 46.46 -31.71 13.93
N PRO A 7 46.03 -31.36 12.70
CA PRO A 7 45.48 -30.04 12.43
C PRO A 7 44.01 -30.00 12.85
N PHE A 8 43.65 -28.95 13.58
CA PHE A 8 42.29 -28.62 13.98
C PHE A 8 41.66 -27.73 12.89
N LEU A 9 40.71 -28.27 12.12
CA LEU A 9 39.90 -27.50 11.17
C LEU A 9 38.71 -26.89 11.92
N LEU A 10 38.77 -25.59 12.19
CA LEU A 10 37.62 -24.80 12.63
C LEU A 10 36.70 -24.51 11.43
N GLY A 11 35.57 -25.22 11.35
CA GLY A 11 34.46 -24.85 10.48
C GLY A 11 33.67 -23.69 11.08
N LEU A 12 33.72 -22.52 10.43
CA LEU A 12 32.82 -21.40 10.69
C LEU A 12 31.46 -21.73 10.07
N ALA A 13 30.50 -22.14 10.90
CA ALA A 13 29.10 -22.24 10.50
C ALA A 13 28.53 -20.82 10.35
N ALA A 14 28.29 -20.39 9.11
CA ALA A 14 27.53 -19.18 8.83
C ALA A 14 26.06 -19.42 9.21
N SER A 15 25.62 -18.83 10.31
CA SER A 15 24.21 -18.78 10.68
C SER A 15 23.49 -17.81 9.74
N SER A 16 22.69 -18.35 8.82
CA SER A 16 21.77 -17.58 7.99
C SER A 16 20.75 -16.84 8.88
N PRO A 17 20.41 -15.56 8.59
CA PRO A 17 19.39 -14.86 9.34
C PRO A 17 18.05 -15.56 9.13
N THR A 18 17.39 -15.90 10.23
CA THR A 18 16.05 -16.48 10.25
C THR A 18 15.07 -15.44 9.68
N GLU A 19 14.72 -15.53 8.40
CA GLU A 19 13.52 -14.86 7.89
C GLU A 19 12.36 -15.30 8.78
N LYS A 20 11.74 -14.35 9.48
CA LYS A 20 10.50 -14.62 10.22
C LYS A 20 9.49 -15.13 9.21
N ARG A 21 9.30 -16.45 9.19
CA ARG A 21 8.36 -17.13 8.30
C ARG A 21 6.98 -16.55 8.56
N GLN A 22 6.46 -15.76 7.60
CA GLN A 22 5.06 -15.37 7.59
C GLN A 22 4.22 -16.64 7.76
N THR A 23 3.30 -16.65 8.72
CA THR A 23 2.24 -17.66 8.72
C THR A 23 1.47 -17.48 7.42
N SER A 24 1.40 -18.52 6.60
CA SER A 24 0.86 -18.48 5.23
C SER A 24 -0.44 -17.66 5.16
N GLY A 25 -0.44 -16.59 4.35
CA GLY A 25 -1.61 -15.76 4.06
C GLY A 25 -1.83 -14.52 4.94
N GLN A 26 -1.07 -14.35 6.03
CA GLN A 26 -1.13 -13.13 6.85
C GLN A 26 0.00 -12.16 6.49
N TYR A 27 -0.34 -10.87 6.45
CA TYR A 27 0.59 -9.77 6.15
C TYR A 27 1.34 -9.94 4.83
N THR A 28 0.74 -10.62 3.86
CA THR A 28 1.31 -10.85 2.52
C THR A 28 1.02 -9.71 1.56
N MET A 29 0.08 -8.82 1.91
CA MET A 29 -0.24 -7.63 1.14
C MET A 29 0.35 -6.37 1.77
N GLY A 30 1.25 -5.71 1.05
CA GLY A 30 1.68 -4.35 1.38
C GLY A 30 0.72 -3.32 0.81
N PHE A 31 0.81 -2.07 1.27
CA PHE A 31 0.07 -0.98 0.66
C PHE A 31 0.92 0.28 0.53
N ILE A 32 0.57 1.14 -0.42
CA ILE A 32 1.07 2.51 -0.56
C ILE A 32 -0.08 3.46 -0.82
N GLY A 33 0.10 4.74 -0.48
CA GLY A 33 -0.90 5.78 -0.67
C GLY A 33 -0.68 6.92 0.31
N CYS A 34 -1.74 7.66 0.62
CA CYS A 34 -1.72 8.83 1.50
C CYS A 34 -2.39 8.54 2.87
N SER A 35 -2.83 9.58 3.59
CA SER A 35 -3.63 9.49 4.81
C SER A 35 -4.95 8.73 4.64
N MET A 36 -5.56 8.77 3.45
CA MET A 36 -6.77 7.97 3.18
C MET A 36 -6.47 6.47 3.10
N ALA A 37 -5.31 6.07 2.56
CA ALA A 37 -4.89 4.68 2.59
C ALA A 37 -4.63 4.21 4.03
N GLU A 38 -4.03 5.09 4.85
CA GLU A 38 -3.86 4.85 6.28
C GLU A 38 -5.20 4.65 7.01
N ASN A 39 -6.23 5.45 6.71
CA ASN A 39 -7.57 5.28 7.28
C ASN A 39 -8.22 3.93 6.89
N VAL A 40 -8.06 3.50 5.64
CA VAL A 40 -8.51 2.18 5.19
C VAL A 40 -7.78 1.08 5.96
N ALA A 41 -6.44 1.17 6.09
CA ALA A 41 -5.63 0.18 6.81
C ALA A 41 -5.96 0.10 8.31
N GLN A 42 -6.17 1.26 8.96
CA GLN A 42 -6.65 1.35 10.34
C GLN A 42 -7.99 0.61 10.50
N GLY A 43 -8.94 0.91 9.63
CA GLY A 43 -10.24 0.25 9.59
C GLY A 43 -10.16 -1.26 9.35
N TYR A 44 -9.36 -1.68 8.37
CA TYR A 44 -9.18 -3.08 7.99
C TYR A 44 -8.68 -3.91 9.18
N VAL A 45 -7.64 -3.44 9.86
CA VAL A 45 -7.11 -4.11 11.07
C VAL A 45 -8.11 -4.06 12.23
N ALA A 46 -8.79 -2.93 12.45
CA ALA A 46 -9.82 -2.82 13.49
C ALA A 46 -10.96 -3.84 13.27
N ASN A 47 -11.32 -4.08 12.00
CA ASN A 47 -12.28 -5.09 11.57
C ASN A 47 -11.68 -6.51 11.45
N LYS A 48 -10.52 -6.76 12.06
CA LYS A 48 -9.85 -8.07 12.17
C LYS A 48 -9.28 -8.63 10.86
N GLY A 49 -9.11 -7.80 9.83
CA GLY A 49 -8.35 -8.17 8.64
C GLY A 49 -6.89 -8.50 8.98
N LYS A 50 -6.34 -9.52 8.32
CA LYS A 50 -4.97 -10.02 8.57
C LYS A 50 -4.12 -10.17 7.32
N HIS A 51 -4.69 -10.02 6.13
CA HIS A 51 -3.97 -10.20 4.88
C HIS A 51 -3.06 -9.01 4.55
N MET A 52 -3.58 -7.79 4.71
CA MET A 52 -2.85 -6.54 4.51
C MET A 52 -2.04 -6.11 5.74
N TRP A 53 -0.91 -5.44 5.53
CA TRP A 53 -0.15 -4.77 6.57
C TRP A 53 -0.99 -3.76 7.35
N GLY A 54 -0.64 -3.56 8.62
CA GLY A 54 -1.21 -2.48 9.42
C GLY A 54 -0.70 -1.10 9.02
N PRO A 55 -1.36 -0.03 9.52
CA PRO A 55 -0.97 1.36 9.31
C PRO A 55 0.49 1.62 9.68
N TYR A 56 1.19 2.46 8.90
CA TYR A 56 2.61 2.76 9.13
C TYR A 56 3.00 4.22 8.85
N GLY A 57 2.02 5.11 8.74
CA GLY A 57 2.22 6.57 8.70
C GLY A 57 2.36 7.15 7.29
N THR A 58 1.45 6.83 6.37
CA THR A 58 1.51 7.34 4.98
C THR A 58 0.89 8.73 4.79
N GLY A 59 0.71 9.51 5.86
CA GLY A 59 0.08 10.83 5.79
C GLY A 59 0.74 11.79 4.80
N GLY A 60 -0.04 12.38 3.90
CA GLY A 60 0.44 13.35 2.91
C GLY A 60 1.25 12.78 1.73
N LEU A 61 1.47 11.46 1.67
CA LEU A 61 2.24 10.84 0.59
C LEU A 61 1.36 10.60 -0.65
N VAL A 62 1.32 11.58 -1.55
CA VAL A 62 0.57 11.53 -2.82
C VAL A 62 1.36 10.80 -3.91
N VAL A 63 0.80 10.63 -5.12
CA VAL A 63 1.44 9.91 -6.24
C VAL A 63 2.92 10.26 -6.40
N GLN A 64 3.27 11.55 -6.40
CA GLN A 64 4.64 12.04 -6.59
C GLN A 64 5.62 11.58 -5.51
N SER A 65 5.13 11.27 -4.30
CA SER A 65 5.94 10.71 -3.22
C SER A 65 6.42 9.29 -3.51
N TRP A 66 5.80 8.60 -4.47
CA TRP A 66 6.00 7.17 -4.76
C TRP A 66 6.58 6.89 -6.15
N THR A 67 6.77 7.90 -7.02
CA THR A 67 7.25 7.70 -8.40
C THR A 67 8.72 7.32 -8.49
N SER A 68 9.57 7.85 -7.61
CA SER A 68 10.99 7.47 -7.54
C SER A 68 11.17 6.29 -6.57
N PRO A 69 11.74 5.14 -7.00
CA PRO A 69 11.96 3.98 -6.12
C PRO A 69 12.99 4.25 -4.99
N SER A 70 13.74 5.36 -5.06
CA SER A 70 14.66 5.78 -4.01
C SER A 70 14.08 6.85 -3.07
N SER A 71 12.78 7.14 -3.15
CA SER A 71 12.16 8.16 -2.31
C SER A 71 12.13 7.78 -0.83
N SER A 72 12.03 8.78 0.04
CA SER A 72 11.87 8.55 1.49
C SER A 72 10.61 7.74 1.83
N SER A 73 9.55 7.87 1.03
CA SER A 73 8.32 7.09 1.14
C SER A 73 8.58 5.59 0.99
N TRP A 74 9.39 5.20 0.00
CA TRP A 74 9.82 3.81 -0.15
C TRP A 74 10.68 3.35 1.01
N GLY A 75 11.51 4.22 1.58
CA GLY A 75 12.20 3.94 2.84
C GLY A 75 11.25 3.62 4.02
N MET A 76 10.02 4.14 4.03
CA MET A 76 9.00 3.76 5.03
C MET A 76 8.38 2.40 4.72
N PHE A 77 8.10 2.12 3.45
CA PHE A 77 7.62 0.83 2.98
C PHE A 77 8.65 -0.29 3.27
N ASP A 78 9.93 -0.05 3.03
CA ASP A 78 11.01 -1.01 3.23
C ASP A 78 11.21 -1.36 4.71
N LYS A 79 10.87 -0.44 5.63
CA LYS A 79 10.79 -0.78 7.07
C LYS A 79 9.69 -1.80 7.35
N GLN A 80 8.57 -1.76 6.63
CA GLN A 80 7.54 -2.79 6.73
C GLN A 80 7.98 -4.09 6.07
N VAL A 81 8.71 -4.04 4.96
CA VAL A 81 9.35 -5.23 4.34
C VAL A 81 10.29 -5.90 5.33
N ALA A 82 11.12 -5.15 6.06
CA ALA A 82 12.00 -5.71 7.10
C ALA A 82 11.22 -6.38 8.25
N LYS A 83 9.97 -5.94 8.50
CA LYS A 83 9.10 -6.47 9.56
C LYS A 83 8.28 -7.69 9.13
N TYR A 84 7.70 -7.64 7.93
CA TYR A 84 6.72 -8.62 7.44
C TYR A 84 7.23 -9.49 6.30
N GLY A 85 8.37 -9.17 5.68
CA GLY A 85 8.85 -9.78 4.44
C GLY A 85 8.39 -9.01 3.20
N LYS A 86 8.98 -9.33 2.05
CA LYS A 86 8.57 -8.74 0.76
C LYS A 86 7.13 -9.19 0.44
N PRO A 87 6.21 -8.26 0.14
CA PRO A 87 4.83 -8.62 -0.09
C PRO A 87 4.65 -9.31 -1.45
N THR A 88 3.79 -10.31 -1.50
CA THR A 88 3.37 -10.98 -2.75
C THR A 88 2.20 -10.26 -3.42
N GLU A 89 1.59 -9.29 -2.71
CA GLU A 89 0.50 -8.47 -3.19
C GLU A 89 0.73 -7.01 -2.74
N VAL A 90 0.46 -6.02 -3.59
CA VAL A 90 0.54 -4.62 -3.19
C VAL A 90 -0.75 -3.92 -3.57
N TRP A 91 -1.38 -3.26 -2.61
CA TRP A 91 -2.46 -2.32 -2.87
C TRP A 91 -1.92 -0.90 -3.03
N VAL A 92 -2.22 -0.28 -4.16
CA VAL A 92 -1.85 1.09 -4.51
C VAL A 92 -3.11 1.95 -4.47
N MET A 93 -3.18 2.91 -3.54
CA MET A 93 -4.18 3.97 -3.60
C MET A 93 -3.59 5.20 -4.30
N ILE A 94 -4.17 5.58 -5.44
CA ILE A 94 -3.87 6.85 -6.10
C ILE A 94 -4.45 7.99 -5.24
N CYS A 95 -3.58 8.73 -4.58
CA CYS A 95 -3.92 9.93 -3.80
C CYS A 95 -3.30 11.18 -4.41
N ILE A 96 -4.00 12.30 -4.36
CA ILE A 96 -3.51 13.58 -4.90
C ILE A 96 -3.77 14.75 -3.95
N PHE A 97 -3.01 15.83 -4.15
CA PHE A 97 -3.47 17.17 -3.82
C PHE A 97 -4.00 17.85 -5.09
N GLN A 98 -4.96 18.77 -4.96
CA GLN A 98 -5.62 19.41 -6.11
C GLN A 98 -4.65 20.11 -7.07
N ASN A 99 -3.51 20.59 -6.54
CA ASN A 99 -2.42 21.17 -7.30
C ASN A 99 -1.12 20.47 -6.91
N PRO A 100 -0.44 19.74 -7.81
CA PRO A 100 -0.69 19.66 -9.26
C PRO A 100 -1.68 18.57 -9.71
N GLY A 101 -2.26 17.77 -8.80
CA GLY A 101 -2.99 16.57 -9.16
C GLY A 101 -2.06 15.39 -9.47
N ALA A 102 -2.45 14.51 -10.39
CA ALA A 102 -1.59 13.45 -10.92
C ALA A 102 -1.88 13.15 -12.38
N THR A 103 -0.85 12.74 -13.10
CA THR A 103 -0.90 12.28 -14.48
C THR A 103 -0.92 10.75 -14.56
N TYR A 104 -1.33 10.22 -15.70
CA TYR A 104 -1.28 8.78 -15.92
C TYR A 104 0.16 8.24 -15.99
N ASP A 105 1.12 9.04 -16.45
CA ASP A 105 2.53 8.65 -16.49
C ASP A 105 3.12 8.52 -15.09
N GLU A 106 2.79 9.41 -14.17
CA GLU A 106 3.19 9.29 -12.77
C GLU A 106 2.55 8.05 -12.11
N VAL A 107 1.30 7.70 -12.44
CA VAL A 107 0.67 6.46 -11.97
C VAL A 107 1.43 5.23 -12.47
N LYS A 108 1.85 5.21 -13.75
CA LYS A 108 2.70 4.12 -14.27
C LYS A 108 4.03 4.03 -13.55
N GLN A 109 4.68 5.16 -13.28
CA GLN A 109 5.93 5.22 -12.51
C GLN A 109 5.74 4.68 -11.09
N MET A 110 4.68 5.09 -10.40
CA MET A 110 4.34 4.60 -9.06
C MET A 110 4.12 3.07 -9.05
N ILE A 111 3.40 2.51 -10.04
CA ILE A 111 3.22 1.05 -10.17
C ILE A 111 4.56 0.35 -10.43
N ALA A 112 5.39 0.90 -11.32
CA ALA A 112 6.70 0.34 -11.63
C ALA A 112 7.63 0.36 -10.40
N ALA A 113 7.61 1.43 -9.61
CA ALA A 113 8.33 1.50 -8.35
C ALA A 113 7.80 0.46 -7.35
N ALA A 114 6.48 0.31 -7.20
CA ALA A 114 5.91 -0.72 -6.33
C ALA A 114 6.38 -2.14 -6.64
N ARG A 115 6.57 -2.48 -7.93
CA ARG A 115 7.13 -3.77 -8.33
C ARG A 115 8.58 -3.99 -7.88
N GLN A 116 9.38 -2.93 -7.76
CA GLN A 116 10.78 -3.03 -7.33
C GLN A 116 10.90 -3.37 -5.83
N HIS A 117 9.94 -2.91 -5.03
CA HIS A 117 9.91 -3.13 -3.58
C HIS A 117 9.14 -4.40 -3.17
N ALA A 118 8.33 -4.96 -4.07
CA ALA A 118 7.57 -6.17 -3.84
C ALA A 118 8.36 -7.46 -4.14
N ALA A 119 7.77 -8.61 -3.84
CA ALA A 119 8.28 -9.91 -4.28
C ALA A 119 8.19 -10.04 -5.82
N PRO A 120 9.09 -10.80 -6.47
CA PRO A 120 8.97 -11.09 -7.89
C PRO A 120 7.60 -11.69 -8.24
N GLY A 121 6.95 -11.14 -9.27
CA GLY A 121 5.61 -11.59 -9.70
C GLY A 121 4.46 -11.14 -8.80
N ALA A 122 4.70 -10.21 -7.86
CA ALA A 122 3.64 -9.70 -7.00
C ALA A 122 2.43 -9.16 -7.77
N LYS A 123 1.23 -9.48 -7.27
CA LYS A 123 -0.03 -8.91 -7.76
C LYS A 123 -0.12 -7.47 -7.29
N ILE A 124 -0.63 -6.59 -8.15
CA ILE A 124 -0.88 -5.19 -7.77
C ILE A 124 -2.36 -4.89 -7.95
N TYR A 125 -2.99 -4.46 -6.86
CA TYR A 125 -4.33 -3.88 -6.88
C TYR A 125 -4.20 -2.37 -6.90
N ILE A 126 -5.01 -1.69 -7.71
CA ILE A 126 -5.01 -0.23 -7.80
C ILE A 126 -6.40 0.34 -7.60
N THR A 127 -6.52 1.36 -6.77
CA THR A 127 -7.77 2.11 -6.54
C THR A 127 -7.50 3.61 -6.56
N GLY A 128 -8.56 4.40 -6.75
CA GLY A 128 -8.52 5.83 -6.39
C GLY A 128 -8.59 6.01 -4.87
N GLN A 129 -8.40 7.26 -4.42
CA GLN A 129 -8.84 7.66 -3.07
C GLN A 129 -10.38 7.59 -2.98
N PRO A 130 -10.96 7.46 -1.78
CA PRO A 130 -12.41 7.30 -1.65
C PRO A 130 -13.19 8.45 -2.29
N ILE A 131 -14.27 8.11 -2.99
CA ILE A 131 -15.27 9.08 -3.44
C ILE A 131 -16.29 9.34 -2.34
N TYR A 132 -17.01 10.46 -2.44
CA TYR A 132 -17.97 10.93 -1.44
C TYR A 132 -19.37 11.05 -2.07
N PRO A 133 -20.13 9.96 -2.20
CA PRO A 133 -21.36 9.93 -3.01
C PRO A 133 -22.42 10.96 -2.59
N ASP A 134 -22.51 11.25 -1.30
CA ASP A 134 -23.49 12.17 -0.69
C ASP A 134 -22.87 13.53 -0.29
N ASN A 135 -21.59 13.75 -0.63
CA ASN A 135 -20.89 15.02 -0.44
C ASN A 135 -19.66 15.12 -1.38
N PRO A 136 -19.84 15.17 -2.71
CA PRO A 136 -18.76 14.99 -3.67
C PRO A 136 -17.64 16.03 -3.57
N THR A 137 -17.92 17.21 -3.00
CA THR A 137 -16.94 18.28 -2.79
C THR A 137 -16.21 18.18 -1.46
N SER A 138 -16.39 17.08 -0.70
CA SER A 138 -15.88 16.96 0.67
C SER A 138 -14.39 17.21 0.72
N CYS A 139 -13.57 16.40 0.01
CA CYS A 139 -12.12 16.43 0.15
C CYS A 139 -11.46 17.69 -0.42
N PHE A 140 -11.28 18.71 0.43
CA PHE A 140 -10.62 19.97 0.06
C PHE A 140 -9.16 19.79 -0.38
N LEU A 141 -8.47 18.75 0.12
CA LEU A 141 -7.07 18.46 -0.22
C LEU A 141 -6.90 18.08 -1.69
N ALA A 142 -7.78 17.21 -2.19
CA ALA A 142 -7.76 16.74 -3.58
C ALA A 142 -8.59 17.63 -4.52
N GLY A 143 -9.40 18.53 -3.95
CA GLY A 143 -10.32 19.38 -4.68
C GLY A 143 -11.59 18.62 -5.14
N PRO A 144 -12.62 19.34 -5.63
CA PRO A 144 -13.93 18.77 -5.91
C PRO A 144 -13.97 17.59 -6.90
N GLN A 145 -13.02 17.57 -7.84
CA GLN A 145 -12.94 16.55 -8.89
C GLN A 145 -11.85 15.51 -8.62
N GLY A 146 -10.99 15.76 -7.63
CA GLY A 146 -9.83 14.93 -7.36
C GLY A 146 -10.16 13.46 -7.07
N PRO A 147 -11.09 13.15 -6.15
CA PRO A 147 -11.48 11.77 -5.90
C PRO A 147 -11.89 11.01 -7.17
N GLN A 148 -12.76 11.59 -7.99
CA GLN A 148 -13.22 10.96 -9.22
C GLN A 148 -12.07 10.81 -10.24
N MET A 149 -11.22 11.84 -10.38
CA MET A 149 -10.02 11.77 -11.23
C MET A 149 -9.11 10.59 -10.85
N THR A 150 -8.89 10.34 -9.55
CA THR A 150 -8.07 9.20 -9.13
C THR A 150 -8.72 7.85 -9.41
N VAL A 151 -10.06 7.75 -9.33
CA VAL A 151 -10.81 6.56 -9.74
C VAL A 151 -10.65 6.32 -11.22
N ASP A 152 -10.76 7.37 -12.05
CA ASP A 152 -10.63 7.26 -13.49
C ASP A 152 -9.21 6.83 -13.89
N LEU A 153 -8.19 7.35 -13.21
CA LEU A 153 -6.79 6.89 -13.38
C LEU A 153 -6.62 5.42 -12.98
N ALA A 154 -7.23 4.96 -11.88
CA ALA A 154 -7.14 3.57 -11.45
C ALA A 154 -7.86 2.62 -12.42
N LYS A 155 -9.04 2.99 -12.92
CA LYS A 155 -9.76 2.26 -13.96
C LYS A 155 -8.94 2.17 -15.25
N LYS A 156 -8.35 3.29 -15.67
CA LYS A 156 -7.47 3.34 -16.84
C LYS A 156 -6.27 2.39 -16.67
N ALA A 157 -5.64 2.39 -15.50
CA ALA A 157 -4.53 1.49 -15.20
C ALA A 157 -4.97 0.00 -15.18
N GLY A 158 -6.13 -0.31 -14.60
CA GLY A 158 -6.68 -1.67 -14.58
C GLY A 158 -7.09 -2.20 -15.97
N ALA A 159 -7.43 -1.31 -16.91
CA ALA A 159 -7.72 -1.66 -18.30
C ALA A 159 -6.46 -1.80 -19.18
N ASP A 160 -5.32 -1.28 -18.72
CA ASP A 160 -4.05 -1.33 -19.43
C ASP A 160 -3.32 -2.64 -19.14
N ALA A 161 -3.49 -3.61 -20.05
CA ALA A 161 -2.89 -4.94 -19.93
C ALA A 161 -1.35 -4.90 -19.79
N SER A 162 -0.69 -3.84 -20.26
CA SER A 162 0.77 -3.71 -20.13
C SER A 162 1.22 -3.47 -18.69
N LEU A 163 0.34 -2.94 -17.84
CA LEU A 163 0.64 -2.68 -16.43
C LEU A 163 0.41 -3.91 -15.54
N ASN A 164 -0.40 -4.88 -15.98
CA ASN A 164 -0.74 -6.10 -15.25
C ASN A 164 -1.17 -5.81 -13.78
N VAL A 165 -2.10 -4.87 -13.62
CA VAL A 165 -2.69 -4.49 -12.33
C VAL A 165 -4.20 -4.78 -12.34
N THR A 166 -4.79 -4.97 -11.18
CA THR A 166 -6.23 -5.21 -11.03
C THR A 166 -6.90 -4.03 -10.36
N TYR A 167 -7.95 -3.50 -10.95
CA TYR A 167 -8.84 -2.52 -10.30
C TYR A 167 -10.02 -3.28 -9.66
N PRO A 168 -10.08 -3.40 -8.32
CA PRO A 168 -11.10 -4.22 -7.66
C PRO A 168 -12.45 -3.50 -7.50
N GLY A 169 -12.46 -2.17 -7.56
CA GLY A 169 -13.64 -1.35 -7.34
C GLY A 169 -13.31 -0.02 -6.66
N ASP A 170 -14.37 0.70 -6.29
CA ASP A 170 -14.29 2.00 -5.64
C ASP A 170 -14.43 1.91 -4.13
N PHE A 171 -13.62 2.69 -3.41
CA PHE A 171 -13.91 3.03 -2.02
C PHE A 171 -14.88 4.20 -1.94
N LYS A 172 -15.82 4.14 -1.01
CA LYS A 172 -16.82 5.18 -0.76
C LYS A 172 -16.79 5.60 0.69
N LEU A 173 -16.88 6.90 0.95
CA LEU A 173 -16.94 7.48 2.27
C LEU A 173 -18.13 8.44 2.36
N MET A 174 -19.09 8.14 3.21
CA MET A 174 -20.35 8.90 3.33
C MET A 174 -20.15 10.15 4.20
N LYS A 175 -21.01 11.17 4.07
CA LYS A 175 -20.89 12.44 4.79
C LYS A 175 -20.77 12.28 6.30
N GLY A 176 -21.55 11.37 6.90
CA GLY A 176 -21.50 11.08 8.35
C GLY A 176 -20.24 10.34 8.81
N GLU A 177 -19.42 9.87 7.87
CA GLU A 177 -18.19 9.11 8.08
C GLU A 177 -16.93 9.99 7.93
N VAL A 178 -17.10 11.27 7.59
CA VAL A 178 -16.01 12.24 7.41
C VAL A 178 -15.75 13.01 8.71
N GLN A 179 -14.48 13.27 9.03
CA GLN A 179 -14.06 14.02 10.22
C GLN A 179 -13.83 15.51 9.94
N ASP A 180 -13.06 15.83 8.89
CA ASP A 180 -12.47 17.16 8.70
C ASP A 180 -12.64 17.69 7.27
N GLY A 181 -13.65 17.18 6.57
CA GLY A 181 -13.81 17.47 5.15
C GLY A 181 -12.78 16.76 4.28
N CYS A 182 -12.11 15.68 4.72
CA CYS A 182 -11.55 14.71 3.78
C CYS A 182 -11.40 13.35 4.48
N HIS A 183 -10.77 13.33 5.64
CA HIS A 183 -10.42 12.11 6.33
C HIS A 183 -11.62 11.42 6.97
N ALA A 184 -11.50 10.11 7.12
CA ALA A 184 -12.52 9.30 7.77
C ALA A 184 -12.45 9.49 9.29
N ASN A 185 -13.60 9.68 9.93
CA ASN A 185 -13.75 9.51 11.38
C ASN A 185 -13.72 8.00 11.74
N THR A 186 -13.88 7.64 13.01
CA THR A 186 -13.87 6.23 13.45
C THR A 186 -14.90 5.35 12.73
N ALA A 187 -16.11 5.85 12.49
CA ALA A 187 -17.14 5.12 11.75
C ALA A 187 -16.73 4.93 10.29
N GLY A 188 -16.17 5.96 9.67
CA GLY A 188 -15.64 5.91 8.31
C GLY A 188 -14.46 4.98 8.14
N GLN A 189 -13.53 4.95 9.09
CA GLN A 189 -12.44 3.97 9.10
C GLN A 189 -13.02 2.56 9.13
N SER A 190 -13.97 2.27 10.02
CA SER A 190 -14.62 0.95 10.03
C SER A 190 -15.33 0.64 8.70
N SER A 191 -16.04 1.59 8.10
CA SER A 191 -16.72 1.43 6.80
C SER A 191 -15.75 1.12 5.67
N LEU A 192 -14.68 1.91 5.52
CA LEU A 192 -13.62 1.71 4.54
C LEU A 192 -12.89 0.37 4.76
N GLY A 193 -12.62 0.01 6.02
CA GLY A 193 -12.03 -1.27 6.37
C GLY A 193 -12.88 -2.47 5.96
N LYS A 194 -14.22 -2.38 6.07
CA LYS A 194 -15.14 -3.42 5.61
C LYS A 194 -15.14 -3.54 4.08
N GLN A 195 -15.02 -2.42 3.37
CA GLN A 195 -14.87 -2.43 1.91
C GLN A 195 -13.55 -3.11 1.51
N ALA A 196 -12.44 -2.84 2.22
CA ALA A 196 -11.17 -3.53 1.99
C ALA A 196 -11.25 -5.03 2.27
N LEU A 197 -11.97 -5.45 3.32
CA LEU A 197 -12.27 -6.87 3.57
C LEU A 197 -13.12 -7.50 2.46
N ALA A 198 -14.08 -6.78 1.87
CA ALA A 198 -14.83 -7.28 0.74
C ALA A 198 -13.97 -7.49 -0.52
N PHE A 199 -12.88 -6.71 -0.68
CA PHE A 199 -11.95 -6.88 -1.80
C PHE A 199 -10.91 -7.99 -1.55
N TRP A 200 -10.38 -8.09 -0.32
CA TRP A 200 -9.15 -8.87 -0.04
C TRP A 200 -9.16 -9.63 1.29
N GLY A 201 -10.31 -9.67 1.99
CA GLY A 201 -10.46 -10.28 3.31
C GLY A 201 -10.52 -11.80 3.30
#